data_AF-A0A6A4PW25-F1
#
_entry.id   AF-A0A6A4PW25-F1
#
_cell.length_a   1.000
_cell.length_b   1.000
_cell.length_c   1.000
_cell.angle_alpha   90.00
_cell.angle_beta   90.00
_cell.angle_gamma   90.00
#
_symmetry.space_group_name_H-M   'P 1'
#
loop_
_entity.id
_entity.type
_entity.pdbx_description
1 polymer ?
#
loop_
_entity_poly.entity_id
_entity_poly.type
_entity_poly.pdbx_seq_one_letter_code
_entity_poly.pdbx_strand_id
1 'polypeptide(L)'
;MFSVKGLVESNDLKSVPSNYIWPTNPEDPILHKTENVPTIDFSQLISSNPCEQSLAVQKLGDACRDWGFFMLINHGMSETLRGEFLRASQSFFDLSEEEKKEYAGGNLFDPIYCGTSFNVTVDKKLF
;
A
#
# COMPACT_ATOMS: atom_id res chain seq x y z
N MET A 1 -17.57 -8.33 -14.53
CA MET A 1 -16.87 -8.83 -13.33
C MET A 1 -16.93 -7.72 -12.31
N PHE A 2 -17.42 -7.98 -11.09
CA PHE A 2 -17.52 -6.96 -10.05
C PHE A 2 -16.16 -6.75 -9.37
N SER A 3 -15.83 -5.50 -9.04
CA SER A 3 -14.75 -5.18 -8.12
C SER A 3 -15.04 -5.72 -6.72
N VAL A 4 -14.02 -5.92 -5.88
CA VAL A 4 -14.24 -6.29 -4.46
C VAL A 4 -15.11 -5.25 -3.75
N LYS A 5 -14.91 -3.96 -4.04
CA LYS A 5 -15.76 -2.87 -3.53
C LYS A 5 -17.22 -3.09 -3.92
N GLY A 6 -17.50 -3.27 -5.22
CA GLY A 6 -18.86 -3.51 -5.70
C GLY A 6 -19.49 -4.78 -5.14
N LEU A 7 -18.69 -5.82 -4.88
CA LEU A 7 -19.16 -7.06 -4.25
C LEU A 7 -19.57 -6.85 -2.78
N VAL A 8 -18.87 -5.99 -2.04
CA VAL A 8 -19.23 -5.62 -0.67
C VAL A 8 -20.44 -4.70 -0.64
N GLU A 9 -20.47 -3.70 -1.53
CA GLU A 9 -21.55 -2.70 -1.61
C GLU A 9 -22.88 -3.30 -2.08
N SER A 10 -22.89 -4.42 -2.82
CA SER A 10 -24.13 -5.07 -3.25
C SER A 10 -24.93 -5.70 -2.12
N ASN A 11 -24.31 -5.93 -0.95
CA ASN A 11 -24.89 -6.62 0.20
C ASN A 11 -25.43 -8.04 -0.08
N ASP A 12 -25.04 -8.66 -1.21
CA ASP A 12 -25.48 -10.01 -1.58
C ASP A 12 -24.59 -11.12 -0.99
N LEU A 13 -23.45 -10.76 -0.40
CA LEU A 13 -22.50 -11.70 0.18
C LEU A 13 -22.99 -12.26 1.53
N LYS A 14 -23.14 -13.58 1.60
CA LYS A 14 -23.38 -14.31 2.86
C LYS A 14 -22.09 -14.80 3.53
N SER A 15 -21.03 -14.96 2.74
CA SER A 15 -19.72 -15.43 3.17
C SER A 15 -18.65 -14.97 2.19
N VAL A 16 -17.39 -14.94 2.63
CA VAL A 16 -16.24 -14.63 1.75
C VAL A 16 -16.16 -15.68 0.63
N PRO A 17 -16.08 -15.27 -0.66
CA PRO A 17 -15.93 -16.21 -1.76
C PRO A 17 -14.62 -17.01 -1.67
N SER A 18 -14.64 -18.27 -2.11
CA SER A 18 -13.52 -19.21 -1.93
C SER A 18 -12.22 -18.76 -2.59
N ASN A 19 -12.28 -17.95 -3.65
CA ASN A 19 -11.11 -17.40 -4.33
C ASN A 19 -10.37 -16.31 -3.54
N TYR A 20 -10.94 -15.83 -2.41
CA TYR A 20 -10.28 -14.91 -1.47
C TYR A 20 -9.87 -15.59 -0.16
N ILE A 21 -10.12 -16.89 -0.02
CA ILE A 21 -9.73 -17.65 1.17
C ILE A 21 -8.27 -18.08 0.99
N TRP A 22 -7.38 -17.54 1.81
CA TRP A 22 -6.00 -17.97 1.83
C TRP A 22 -5.91 -19.36 2.47
N PRO A 23 -5.26 -20.36 1.83
CA PRO A 23 -5.06 -21.67 2.43
C PRO A 23 -4.14 -21.51 3.65
N THR A 24 -4.68 -21.68 4.85
CA THR A 24 -3.88 -21.62 6.08
C THR A 24 -3.01 -22.87 6.17
N ASN A 25 -1.70 -22.70 6.16
CA ASN A 25 -0.77 -23.80 6.42
C ASN A 25 -0.50 -23.86 7.94
N PRO A 26 -0.52 -25.02 8.59
CA PRO A 26 -0.06 -25.14 9.99
C PRO A 26 1.38 -24.67 10.23
N GLU A 27 2.19 -24.49 9.19
CA GLU A 27 3.52 -23.86 9.26
C GLU A 27 3.51 -22.34 9.06
N ASP A 28 2.34 -21.72 8.83
CA ASP A 28 2.26 -20.27 8.71
C ASP A 28 2.76 -19.63 10.01
N PRO A 29 3.70 -18.67 9.93
CA PRO A 29 4.27 -18.06 11.11
C PRO A 29 3.15 -17.44 11.95
N ILE A 30 2.95 -18.00 13.14
CA ILE A 30 2.12 -17.40 14.18
C ILE A 30 2.66 -15.98 14.37
N LEU A 31 1.80 -14.97 14.27
CA LEU A 31 2.17 -13.56 14.41
C LEU A 31 2.94 -13.38 15.73
N HIS A 32 4.27 -13.41 15.64
CA HIS A 32 5.14 -13.15 16.77
C HIS A 32 5.01 -11.68 17.14
N LYS A 33 5.13 -11.38 18.44
CA LYS A 33 5.06 -10.03 19.01
C LYS A 33 5.81 -9.05 18.09
N THR A 34 5.06 -8.17 17.45
CA THR A 34 5.58 -7.25 16.43
C THR A 34 6.64 -6.35 17.05
N GLU A 35 7.88 -6.47 16.59
CA GLU A 35 8.85 -5.40 16.75
C GLU A 35 8.29 -4.13 16.09
N ASN A 36 8.50 -2.96 16.70
CA ASN A 36 8.01 -1.71 16.13
C ASN A 36 8.83 -1.38 14.89
N VAL A 37 8.15 -1.16 13.76
CA VAL A 37 8.78 -0.70 12.52
C VAL A 37 9.61 0.56 12.80
N PRO A 38 10.88 0.63 12.33
CA PRO A 38 11.72 1.79 12.52
C PRO A 38 11.04 3.06 12.00
N THR A 39 11.10 4.14 12.78
CA THR A 39 10.58 5.45 12.38
C THR A 39 11.75 6.42 12.20
N ILE A 40 11.83 7.02 11.02
CA ILE A 40 12.85 7.98 10.62
C ILE A 40 12.25 9.38 10.61
N ASP A 41 12.91 10.32 11.27
CA ASP A 41 12.55 11.73 11.26
C ASP A 41 13.31 12.45 10.15
N PHE A 42 12.59 12.85 9.10
CA PHE A 42 13.19 13.51 7.95
C PHE A 42 13.80 14.87 8.30
N SER A 43 13.24 15.58 9.28
CA SER A 43 13.80 16.88 9.70
C SER A 43 15.22 16.74 10.25
N GLN A 44 15.54 15.61 10.86
CA GLN A 44 16.89 15.29 11.36
C GLN A 44 17.86 14.98 10.21
N LEU A 45 17.38 14.35 9.13
CA LEU A 45 18.18 14.08 7.93
C LEU A 45 18.64 15.36 7.23
N ILE A 46 17.83 16.42 7.30
CA ILE A 46 18.14 17.74 6.72
C ILE A 46 18.61 18.77 7.77
N SER A 47 18.92 18.32 8.99
CA SER A 47 19.35 19.21 10.06
C SER A 47 20.67 19.91 9.69
N SER A 48 20.78 21.18 10.07
CA SER A 48 22.06 21.91 9.98
C SER A 48 23.08 21.48 11.03
N ASN A 49 22.68 20.66 12.00
CA ASN A 49 23.58 20.07 12.99
C ASN A 49 24.19 18.76 12.43
N PRO A 50 25.52 18.71 12.18
CA PRO A 50 26.16 17.53 11.57
C PRO A 50 26.04 16.26 12.41
N CYS A 51 26.00 16.37 13.74
CA CYS A 51 25.89 15.21 14.63
C CYS A 51 24.49 14.58 14.54
N GLU A 52 23.45 15.42 14.57
CA GLU A 52 22.06 14.98 14.42
C GLU A 52 21.82 14.36 13.05
N GLN A 53 22.30 15.02 11.99
CA GLN A 53 22.23 14.50 10.64
C GLN A 53 22.94 13.15 10.51
N SER A 54 24.17 13.02 11.03
CA SER A 54 24.93 11.77 10.96
C SER A 54 24.23 10.62 11.68
N LEU A 55 23.62 10.88 12.85
CA LEU A 55 22.85 9.87 13.58
C LEU A 55 21.58 9.46 12.82
N ALA A 56 20.88 10.41 12.20
CA ALA A 56 19.68 10.14 11.41
C ALA A 56 20.00 9.31 10.15
N VAL A 57 21.11 9.63 9.46
CA VAL A 57 21.59 8.86 8.31
C VAL A 57 21.96 7.43 8.71
N GLN A 58 22.63 7.25 9.85
CA GLN A 58 22.94 5.92 10.36
C GLN A 58 21.67 5.11 10.65
N LYS A 59 20.70 5.69 11.35
CA LYS A 59 19.41 5.04 11.63
C LYS A 59 18.67 4.65 10.36
N LEU A 60 18.67 5.51 9.34
CA LEU A 60 18.09 5.19 8.03
C LEU A 60 18.81 4.01 7.38
N GLY A 61 20.15 4.00 7.41
CA GLY A 61 20.95 2.89 6.90
C GLY A 61 20.67 1.56 7.60
N ASP A 62 20.54 1.60 8.93
CA ASP A 62 20.21 0.42 9.75
C ASP A 62 18.80 -0.08 9.44
N ALA A 63 17.81 0.81 9.32
CA ALA A 63 16.45 0.43 8.93
C ALA A 63 16.41 -0.18 7.52
N CYS A 64 17.12 0.39 6.55
CA CYS A 64 17.20 -0.18 5.20
C CYS A 64 17.85 -1.57 5.18
N ARG A 65 18.91 -1.78 5.96
CA ARG A 65 19.68 -3.03 5.98
C ARG A 65 18.98 -4.14 6.76
N ASP A 66 18.48 -3.81 7.95
CA ASP A 66 18.01 -4.80 8.91
C ASP A 66 16.50 -5.07 8.74
N TRP A 67 15.74 -4.10 8.22
CA TRP A 67 14.29 -4.21 8.00
C TRP A 67 13.87 -4.17 6.52
N GLY A 68 14.53 -3.37 5.69
CA GLY A 68 14.08 -3.07 4.33
C GLY A 68 12.80 -2.22 4.25
N PHE A 69 12.28 -1.76 5.39
CA PHE A 69 11.08 -0.94 5.51
C PHE A 69 11.15 -0.03 6.75
N PHE A 70 10.57 1.16 6.65
CA PHE A 70 10.50 2.13 7.75
C PHE A 70 9.36 3.13 7.55
N MET A 71 8.94 3.77 8.64
CA MET A 71 8.02 4.90 8.63
C MET A 71 8.81 6.22 8.54
N LEU A 72 8.34 7.19 7.75
CA LEU A 72 8.99 8.50 7.63
C LEU A 72 8.06 9.61 8.17
N ILE A 73 8.55 10.37 9.16
CA ILE A 73 7.82 11.50 9.77
C ILE A 73 8.52 12.83 9.49
N ASN A 74 7.81 13.94 9.68
CA ASN A 74 8.30 15.31 9.45
C ASN A 74 8.93 15.52 8.06
N HIS A 75 8.42 14.82 7.05
CA HIS A 75 8.95 14.81 5.68
C HIS A 75 8.54 16.04 4.84
N GLY A 76 7.89 17.03 5.45
CA GLY A 76 7.56 18.31 4.83
C GLY A 76 6.34 18.30 3.90
N MET A 77 5.62 17.17 3.78
CA MET A 77 4.33 17.16 3.06
C MET A 77 3.31 17.94 3.86
N SER A 78 2.62 18.89 3.20
CA SER A 78 1.57 19.63 3.87
C SER A 78 0.37 18.74 4.16
N GLU A 79 -0.25 18.97 5.32
CA GLU A 79 -1.48 18.27 5.72
C GLU A 79 -2.61 18.48 4.71
N THR A 80 -2.68 19.65 4.10
CA THR A 80 -3.62 19.96 3.02
C THR A 80 -3.41 19.05 1.83
N LEU A 81 -2.17 18.93 1.32
CA LEU A 81 -1.87 18.07 0.17
C LEU A 81 -2.16 16.60 0.48
N ARG A 82 -1.84 16.15 1.69
CA ARG A 82 -2.18 14.79 2.16
C ARG A 82 -3.70 14.56 2.13
N GLY A 83 -4.47 15.52 2.64
CA GLY A 83 -5.94 15.46 2.63
C GLY A 83 -6.52 15.49 1.22
N GLU A 84 -5.96 16.29 0.31
CA GLU A 84 -6.37 16.35 -1.10
C GLU A 84 -6.10 15.03 -1.83
N PHE A 85 -4.93 14.44 -1.62
CA PHE A 85 -4.57 13.14 -2.18
C PHE A 85 -5.54 12.04 -1.74
N LEU A 86 -5.81 11.94 -0.43
CA LEU A 86 -6.74 10.94 0.11
C LEU A 86 -8.16 11.15 -0.45
N ARG A 87 -8.62 12.40 -0.53
CA ARG A 87 -9.93 12.73 -1.08
C ARG A 87 -10.02 12.39 -2.56
N ALA A 88 -9.01 12.71 -3.36
CA ALA A 88 -8.98 12.38 -4.78
C ALA A 88 -9.02 10.85 -5.01
N SER A 89 -8.25 10.09 -4.22
CA SER A 89 -8.28 8.63 -4.26
C SER A 89 -9.67 8.08 -3.93
N GLN A 90 -10.29 8.58 -2.86
CA GLN A 90 -11.65 8.19 -2.48
C GLN A 90 -12.66 8.53 -3.57
N SER A 91 -12.65 9.76 -4.08
CA SER A 91 -13.54 10.20 -5.15
C SER A 91 -13.44 9.35 -6.41
N PHE A 92 -12.23 8.90 -6.78
CA PHE A 92 -12.06 8.00 -7.91
C PHE A 92 -12.73 6.63 -7.67
N PHE A 93 -12.54 6.03 -6.49
CA PHE A 93 -13.13 4.71 -6.20
C PHE A 93 -14.65 4.76 -5.94
N ASP A 94 -15.19 5.96 -5.70
CA ASP A 94 -16.63 6.24 -5.60
C ASP A 94 -17.32 6.49 -6.94
N LEU A 95 -16.56 6.60 -8.04
CA LEU A 95 -17.12 6.58 -9.39
C LEU A 95 -17.84 5.25 -9.66
N SER A 96 -18.76 5.30 -10.63
CA SER A 96 -19.46 4.09 -11.11
C SER A 96 -18.48 3.06 -11.67
N GLU A 97 -18.88 1.79 -11.68
CA GLU A 97 -18.07 0.74 -12.29
C GLU A 97 -17.90 0.97 -13.80
N GLU A 98 -18.85 1.63 -14.45
CA GLU A 98 -18.79 2.02 -15.87
C GLU A 98 -17.68 3.04 -16.12
N GLU A 99 -17.61 4.09 -15.30
CA GLU A 99 -16.55 5.11 -15.40
C GLU A 99 -15.17 4.51 -15.08
N LYS A 100 -15.07 3.66 -14.05
CA LYS A 100 -13.79 3.02 -13.69
C LYS A 100 -13.29 2.04 -14.76
N LYS A 101 -14.18 1.40 -15.52
CA LYS A 101 -13.82 0.48 -16.63
C LYS A 101 -13.10 1.18 -17.78
N GLU A 102 -13.25 2.48 -17.96
CA GLU A 102 -12.46 3.24 -18.94
C GLU A 102 -10.95 3.14 -18.67
N TYR A 103 -10.57 2.87 -17.41
CA TYR A 103 -9.20 2.73 -16.95
C TYR A 103 -8.76 1.28 -16.76
N ALA A 104 -9.54 0.28 -17.17
CA ALA A 104 -9.22 -1.14 -16.93
C ALA A 104 -7.90 -1.60 -17.56
N GLY A 105 -7.32 -0.81 -18.47
CA GLY A 105 -6.08 -1.09 -19.19
C GLY A 105 -6.15 -2.33 -20.09
N GLY A 106 -5.25 -2.43 -21.04
CA GLY A 106 -5.05 -3.64 -21.84
C GLY A 106 -4.00 -4.57 -21.23
N ASN A 107 -3.05 -4.01 -20.48
CA ASN A 107 -1.98 -4.74 -19.78
C ASN A 107 -1.80 -4.23 -18.34
N LEU A 108 -1.34 -5.12 -17.47
CA LEU A 108 -1.01 -4.82 -16.07
C LEU A 108 0.01 -3.68 -15.88
N PHE A 109 0.87 -3.44 -16.87
CA PHE A 109 1.91 -2.41 -16.83
C PHE A 109 1.60 -1.19 -17.68
N ASP A 110 0.34 -1.03 -18.09
CA ASP A 110 -0.07 0.22 -18.71
C ASP A 110 0.12 1.36 -17.69
N PRO A 111 0.54 2.56 -18.12
CA PRO A 111 0.77 3.68 -17.21
C PRO A 111 -0.45 4.06 -16.37
N ILE A 112 -1.65 3.70 -16.84
CA ILE A 112 -2.92 3.87 -16.15
C ILE A 112 -3.65 2.52 -16.20
N TYR A 113 -3.93 1.95 -15.05
CA TYR A 113 -4.61 0.67 -14.89
C TYR A 113 -5.46 0.67 -13.61
N CYS A 114 -6.75 0.36 -13.76
CA CYS A 114 -7.71 0.18 -12.68
C CYS A 114 -8.25 -1.24 -12.72
N GLY A 115 -7.64 -2.13 -11.93
CA GLY A 115 -8.03 -3.52 -11.79
C GLY A 115 -8.49 -3.89 -10.38
N THR A 116 -8.76 -5.17 -10.18
CA THR A 116 -9.14 -5.75 -8.90
C THR A 116 -8.60 -7.17 -8.78
N SER A 117 -8.43 -7.64 -7.55
CA SER A 117 -8.13 -9.06 -7.27
C SER A 117 -6.93 -9.62 -8.01
N PHE A 118 -5.87 -8.81 -8.12
CA PHE A 118 -4.62 -9.22 -8.75
C PHE A 118 -4.05 -10.47 -8.06
N ASN A 119 -3.93 -11.54 -8.83
CA ASN A 119 -3.34 -12.80 -8.41
C ASN A 119 -2.09 -13.06 -9.24
N VAL A 120 -0.95 -12.82 -8.61
CA VAL A 120 0.40 -13.06 -9.13
C VAL A 120 0.61 -14.43 -9.80
N THR A 121 -0.11 -15.48 -9.40
CA THR A 121 0.03 -16.84 -9.97
C THR A 121 -0.86 -17.09 -11.19
N VAL A 122 -1.95 -16.33 -11.35
CA VAL A 122 -2.95 -16.49 -12.41
C VAL A 122 -2.84 -15.37 -13.45
N ASP A 123 -2.63 -14.15 -12.99
CA ASP A 123 -2.39 -12.96 -13.80
C ASP A 123 -0.95 -13.00 -14.31
N LYS A 124 -0.79 -13.54 -15.51
CA LYS A 124 0.51 -13.68 -16.17
C LYS A 124 1.13 -12.30 -16.41
N LYS A 125 2.02 -11.90 -15.50
CA LYS A 125 3.23 -11.07 -15.73
C LYS A 125 3.99 -10.92 -14.40
N LEU A 126 4.78 -11.94 -14.08
CA LEU A 126 5.92 -11.89 -13.16
C LEU A 126 7.17 -12.17 -13.99
N PHE A 127 7.69 -11.13 -14.64
CA PHE A 127 8.85 -11.18 -15.56
C PHE A 127 8.62 -12.00 -16.85
#